data_AF-A0A924S903-F1
#
_entry.id   AF-A0A924S903-F1
#
_cell.length_a   1.000
_cell.length_b   1.000
_cell.length_c   1.000
_cell.angle_alpha   90.00
_cell.angle_beta   90.00
_cell.angle_gamma   90.00
#
_symmetry.space_group_name_H-M   'P 1'
#
loop_
_entity.id
_entity.type
_entity.pdbx_description
1 polymer ?
#
loop_
_entity_poly.entity_id
_entity_poly.type
_entity_poly.pdbx_seq_one_letter_code
_entity_poly.pdbx_strand_id
1 'polypeptide(L)'
;MHDPVTSFVVAAFSTPGAALMMAGAILVFAIGLIFQSGHFEYVPLRDDFRRRIELLEELQGDRQKAFAKAIEAIDQRFGGMANPVLELGWAHYHSQLTPTEDGRLAASIHAADVFDHADAPARTLEWWANLMVAIGLVITFMGIVAALTEATAAMAPHGAAAEGAAMQGALINLLTIAATKFWTSIAGVLASIILRLAARRRRQAVEALESHLFALLDACVRFAPPEKVMLEQLAVLGRIEAALARSNTPASRTDHL
;
A
#
# COMPACT_ATOMS: atom_id res chain seq x y z
N MET A 1 -19.38 -32.78 -35.19
CA MET A 1 -19.06 -33.07 -33.78
C MET A 1 -19.16 -31.75 -33.02
N HIS A 2 -20.18 -31.58 -32.18
CA HIS A 2 -20.26 -30.40 -31.30
C HIS A 2 -19.20 -30.57 -30.20
N ASP A 3 -18.26 -29.63 -30.12
CA ASP A 3 -17.25 -29.60 -29.08
C ASP A 3 -17.94 -29.30 -27.72
N PRO A 4 -17.76 -30.14 -26.68
CA PRO A 4 -18.38 -29.92 -25.37
C PRO A 4 -18.07 -28.53 -24.78
N VAL A 5 -16.92 -27.94 -25.12
CA VAL A 5 -16.53 -26.60 -24.68
C VAL A 5 -17.41 -25.52 -25.30
N THR A 6 -17.68 -25.61 -26.62
CA THR A 6 -18.54 -24.63 -27.29
C THR A 6 -20.00 -24.74 -26.85
N SER A 7 -20.49 -25.96 -26.58
CA SER A 7 -21.85 -26.15 -26.04
C SER A 7 -22.01 -25.56 -24.64
N PHE A 8 -21.02 -25.73 -23.77
CA PHE A 8 -21.02 -25.13 -22.43
C PHE A 8 -20.98 -23.60 -22.49
N VAL A 9 -20.10 -23.04 -23.32
CA VAL A 9 -20.00 -21.58 -23.52
C VAL A 9 -21.31 -21.03 -24.07
N VAL A 10 -21.89 -21.65 -25.08
CA VAL A 10 -23.18 -21.22 -25.64
C VAL A 10 -24.27 -21.28 -24.58
N ALA A 11 -24.41 -22.38 -23.83
CA ALA A 11 -25.43 -22.51 -22.78
C ALA A 11 -25.29 -21.47 -21.66
N ALA A 12 -24.07 -21.23 -21.18
CA ALA A 12 -23.79 -20.23 -20.15
C ALA A 12 -24.04 -18.80 -20.65
N PHE A 13 -23.82 -18.53 -21.94
CA PHE A 13 -23.89 -17.19 -22.50
C PHE A 13 -25.24 -16.83 -23.15
N SER A 14 -26.09 -17.81 -23.47
CA SER A 14 -27.42 -17.63 -24.11
C SER A 14 -28.57 -17.40 -23.12
N THR A 15 -28.32 -17.49 -21.81
CA THR A 15 -29.35 -17.21 -20.79
C THR A 15 -29.65 -15.70 -20.72
N PRO A 16 -30.93 -15.27 -20.85
CA PRO A 16 -31.32 -13.86 -20.73
C PRO A 16 -30.89 -13.28 -19.38
N GLY A 17 -30.18 -12.15 -19.39
CA GLY A 17 -29.73 -11.48 -18.16
C GLY A 17 -28.47 -12.06 -17.52
N ALA A 18 -27.88 -13.14 -18.04
CA ALA A 18 -26.63 -13.70 -17.51
C ALA A 18 -25.49 -12.67 -17.44
N ALA A 19 -25.38 -11.78 -18.44
CA ALA A 19 -24.37 -10.74 -18.45
C ALA A 19 -24.55 -9.73 -17.31
N LEU A 20 -25.79 -9.33 -16.99
CA LEU A 20 -26.07 -8.43 -15.87
C LEU A 20 -25.80 -9.10 -14.52
N MET A 21 -26.15 -10.38 -14.40
CA MET A 21 -25.83 -11.18 -13.20
C MET A 21 -24.31 -11.30 -12.99
N MET A 22 -23.54 -11.55 -14.06
CA MET A 22 -22.08 -11.60 -13.98
C MET A 22 -21.48 -10.22 -13.67
N ALA A 23 -21.99 -9.16 -14.28
CA ALA A 23 -21.58 -7.78 -13.97
C ALA A 23 -21.83 -7.44 -12.49
N GLY A 24 -23.00 -7.80 -11.96
CA GLY A 24 -23.34 -7.66 -10.55
C GLY A 24 -22.42 -8.48 -9.65
N ALA A 25 -22.16 -9.74 -10.00
CA ALA A 25 -21.26 -10.62 -9.25
C ALA A 25 -19.83 -10.07 -9.19
N ILE A 26 -19.31 -9.53 -10.30
CA ILE A 26 -17.99 -8.87 -10.35
C ILE A 26 -17.94 -7.67 -9.38
N LEU A 27 -18.98 -6.85 -9.37
CA LEU A 27 -19.04 -5.69 -8.47
C LEU A 27 -19.15 -6.10 -6.99
N VAL A 28 -20.02 -7.08 -6.68
CA VAL A 28 -20.14 -7.61 -5.32
C VAL A 28 -18.83 -8.24 -4.86
N PHE A 29 -18.16 -8.97 -5.73
CA PHE A 29 -16.85 -9.57 -5.44
C PHE A 29 -15.79 -8.49 -5.19
N ALA A 30 -15.74 -7.44 -6.01
CA ALA A 30 -14.83 -6.31 -5.81
C ALA A 30 -15.11 -5.59 -4.47
N ILE A 31 -16.37 -5.36 -4.13
CA ILE A 31 -16.77 -4.79 -2.83
C ILE A 31 -16.35 -5.73 -1.69
N GLY A 32 -16.58 -7.04 -1.84
CA GLY A 32 -16.17 -8.06 -0.87
C GLY A 32 -14.66 -8.05 -0.61
N LEU A 33 -13.85 -7.98 -1.67
CA LEU A 33 -12.39 -7.86 -1.56
C LEU A 33 -11.97 -6.58 -0.82
N ILE A 34 -12.65 -5.46 -1.07
CA ILE A 34 -12.41 -4.21 -0.33
C ILE A 34 -12.71 -4.43 1.15
N PHE A 35 -13.86 -5.00 1.51
CA PHE A 35 -14.20 -5.25 2.91
C PHE A 35 -13.24 -6.23 3.58
N GLN A 36 -12.91 -7.34 2.92
CA GLN A 36 -12.01 -8.37 3.44
C GLN A 36 -10.61 -7.80 3.68
N SER A 37 -9.98 -7.17 2.67
CA SER A 37 -8.66 -6.52 2.87
C SER A 37 -8.73 -5.39 3.89
N GLY A 38 -9.88 -4.69 3.95
CA GLY A 38 -10.10 -3.63 4.92
C GLY A 38 -10.05 -4.14 6.36
N HIS A 39 -10.79 -5.21 6.62
CA HIS A 39 -10.93 -5.78 7.94
C HIS A 39 -9.70 -6.58 8.39
N PHE A 40 -9.04 -7.30 7.48
CA PHE A 40 -7.93 -8.19 7.85
C PHE A 40 -6.57 -7.49 7.91
N GLU A 41 -6.30 -6.49 7.06
CA GLU A 41 -4.96 -5.89 6.98
C GLU A 41 -4.97 -4.41 7.38
N TYR A 42 -5.95 -3.64 6.91
CA TYR A 42 -5.95 -2.19 7.08
C TYR A 42 -6.39 -1.73 8.48
N VAL A 43 -7.49 -2.29 9.02
CA VAL A 43 -7.97 -1.97 10.37
C VAL A 43 -6.92 -2.27 11.45
N PRO A 44 -6.32 -3.47 11.53
CA PRO A 44 -5.34 -3.74 12.57
C PRO A 44 -4.12 -2.82 12.45
N LEU A 45 -3.62 -2.55 11.24
CA LEU A 45 -2.50 -1.63 11.02
C LEU A 45 -2.81 -0.21 11.51
N ARG A 46 -3.98 0.31 11.14
CA ARG A 46 -4.40 1.66 11.51
C ARG A 46 -4.58 1.81 13.02
N ASP A 47 -5.21 0.82 13.64
CA ASP A 47 -5.44 0.82 15.08
C ASP A 47 -4.11 0.69 15.83
N ASP A 48 -3.12 -0.01 15.26
CA ASP A 48 -1.76 -0.10 15.78
C ASP A 48 -1.05 1.25 15.80
N PHE A 49 -1.03 1.95 14.65
CA PHE A 49 -0.48 3.30 14.56
C PHE A 49 -1.15 4.25 15.54
N ARG A 50 -2.49 4.21 15.64
CA ARG A 50 -3.24 5.09 16.54
C ARG A 50 -2.88 4.86 18.01
N ARG A 51 -2.80 3.59 18.45
CA ARG A 51 -2.37 3.27 19.82
C ARG A 51 -0.97 3.81 20.11
N ARG A 52 -0.03 3.69 19.18
CA ARG A 52 1.34 4.21 19.34
C ARG A 52 1.37 5.73 19.44
N ILE A 53 0.58 6.42 18.60
CA ILE A 53 0.42 7.87 18.63
C ILE A 53 -0.13 8.32 19.99
N GLU A 54 -1.19 7.68 20.48
CA GLU A 54 -1.80 7.98 21.78
C GLU A 54 -0.78 7.86 22.93
N LEU A 55 0.06 6.81 22.92
CA LEU A 55 1.11 6.64 23.93
C LEU A 55 2.16 7.75 23.93
N LEU A 56 2.53 8.26 22.76
CA LEU A 56 3.48 9.38 22.65
C LEU A 56 2.83 10.72 22.99
N GLU A 57 1.55 10.88 22.70
CA GLU A 57 0.77 12.09 23.04
C GLU A 57 0.47 12.20 24.55
N GLU A 58 0.31 11.06 25.24
CA GLU A 58 0.12 11.01 26.70
C GLU A 58 1.34 11.46 27.52
N LEU A 59 2.52 11.59 26.89
CA LEU A 59 3.73 12.07 27.56
C LEU A 59 3.59 13.55 27.96
N GLN A 60 3.39 13.80 29.26
CA GLN A 60 3.28 15.13 29.84
C GLN A 60 4.64 15.72 30.28
N GLY A 61 4.77 17.05 30.18
CA GLY A 61 5.97 17.79 30.62
C GLY A 61 7.06 17.90 29.55
N ASP A 62 8.33 17.76 29.96
CA ASP A 62 9.47 17.70 29.02
C ASP A 62 9.43 16.35 28.28
N ARG A 63 8.82 16.35 27.09
CA ARG A 63 8.57 15.16 26.26
C ARG A 63 9.83 14.33 26.03
N GLN A 64 11.00 14.97 25.88
CA GLN A 64 12.26 14.25 25.65
C GLN A 64 12.72 13.45 26.87
N LYS A 65 12.55 14.02 28.07
CA LYS A 65 12.89 13.33 29.33
C LYS A 65 11.84 12.28 29.70
N ALA A 66 10.56 12.59 29.45
CA ALA A 66 9.47 11.65 29.67
C ALA A 66 9.61 10.42 28.78
N PHE A 67 9.95 10.62 27.49
CA PHE A 67 10.24 9.55 26.55
C PHE A 67 11.45 8.70 26.98
N ALA A 68 12.57 9.33 27.35
CA ALA A 68 13.75 8.61 27.83
C ALA A 68 13.47 7.74 29.06
N LYS A 69 12.59 8.18 29.96
CA LYS A 69 12.16 7.40 31.14
C LYS A 69 11.19 6.27 30.80
N ALA A 70 10.36 6.46 29.78
CA ALA A 70 9.34 5.51 29.35
C ALA A 70 9.84 4.52 28.28
N ILE A 71 11.08 4.65 27.80
CA ILE A 71 11.58 3.93 26.63
C ILE A 71 11.45 2.41 26.76
N GLU A 72 11.69 1.83 27.93
CA GLU A 72 11.60 0.38 28.14
C GLU A 72 10.15 -0.12 28.12
N ALA A 73 9.20 0.69 28.62
CA ALA A 73 7.77 0.40 28.54
C ALA A 73 7.23 0.58 27.11
N ILE A 74 7.78 1.55 26.37
CA ILE A 74 7.48 1.78 24.96
C ILE A 74 8.04 0.61 24.13
N ASP A 75 9.27 0.17 24.39
CA ASP A 75 9.93 -0.93 23.68
C ASP A 75 9.17 -2.25 23.86
N GLN A 76 8.77 -2.60 25.09
CA GLN A 76 7.94 -3.78 25.34
C GLN A 76 6.60 -3.76 24.59
N ARG A 77 5.99 -2.57 24.48
CA ARG A 77 4.75 -2.43 23.71
C ARG A 77 5.03 -2.52 22.21
N PHE A 78 6.10 -1.88 21.74
CA PHE A 78 6.50 -1.84 20.33
C PHE A 78 6.98 -3.20 19.79
N GLY A 79 7.62 -4.02 20.62
CA GLY A 79 8.08 -5.38 20.30
C GLY A 79 7.03 -6.50 20.44
N GLY A 80 5.84 -6.21 20.95
CA GLY A 80 4.80 -7.21 21.21
C GLY A 80 3.78 -7.43 20.07
N MET A 81 4.07 -6.99 18.83
CA MET A 81 3.01 -6.68 17.85
C MET A 81 2.92 -7.59 16.61
N ALA A 82 1.75 -7.51 15.96
CA ALA A 82 1.28 -8.41 14.91
C ALA A 82 1.82 -8.11 13.49
N ASN A 83 2.51 -6.98 13.27
CA ASN A 83 3.07 -6.63 11.96
C ASN A 83 4.61 -6.63 11.98
N PRO A 84 5.26 -7.61 11.31
CA PRO A 84 6.72 -7.75 11.29
C PRO A 84 7.47 -6.51 10.79
N VAL A 85 6.86 -5.71 9.90
CA VAL A 85 7.52 -4.53 9.31
C VAL A 85 7.71 -3.43 10.35
N LEU A 86 6.69 -3.18 11.17
CA LEU A 86 6.76 -2.15 12.21
C LEU A 86 7.63 -2.59 13.39
N GLU A 87 7.65 -3.88 13.70
CA GLU A 87 8.54 -4.44 14.72
C GLU A 87 10.00 -4.31 14.31
N LEU A 88 10.33 -4.69 13.07
CA LEU A 88 11.69 -4.57 12.53
C LEU A 88 12.12 -3.10 12.43
N GLY A 89 11.25 -2.22 11.94
CA GLY A 89 11.51 -0.78 11.87
C GLY A 89 11.76 -0.17 13.25
N TRP A 90 10.97 -0.56 14.25
CA TRP A 90 11.19 -0.11 15.63
C TRP A 90 12.49 -0.64 16.21
N ALA A 91 12.77 -1.95 16.08
CA ALA A 91 14.00 -2.54 16.59
C ALA A 91 15.24 -1.87 15.99
N HIS A 92 15.19 -1.56 14.69
CA HIS A 92 16.26 -0.83 14.02
C HIS A 92 16.37 0.61 14.52
N TYR A 93 15.26 1.34 14.69
CA TYR A 93 15.27 2.71 15.20
C TYR A 93 15.79 2.78 16.64
N HIS A 94 15.29 1.89 17.51
CA HIS A 94 15.71 1.78 18.91
C HIS A 94 17.20 1.50 19.05
N SER A 95 17.77 0.64 18.18
CA SER A 95 19.21 0.34 18.18
C SER A 95 20.11 1.55 17.93
N GLN A 96 19.57 2.63 17.35
CA GLN A 96 20.30 3.85 17.03
C GLN A 96 20.09 4.96 18.07
N LEU A 97 19.20 4.77 19.04
CA LEU A 97 18.98 5.72 20.12
C LEU A 97 20.16 5.69 21.09
N THR A 98 20.82 6.84 21.24
CA THR A 98 21.96 6.97 22.15
C THR A 98 21.60 7.89 23.32
N PRO A 99 21.88 7.49 24.58
CA PRO A 99 21.67 8.38 25.72
C PRO A 99 22.66 9.56 25.68
N THR A 100 22.14 10.76 25.93
CA THR A 100 22.91 12.00 26.07
C THR A 100 23.18 12.27 27.55
N GLU A 101 24.25 13.01 27.88
CA GLU A 101 24.63 13.38 29.25
C GLU A 101 23.50 14.04 30.06
N ASP A 102 22.56 14.73 29.40
CA ASP A 102 21.40 15.39 30.01
C ASP A 102 20.25 14.43 30.42
N GLY A 103 20.43 13.11 30.25
CA GLY A 103 19.40 12.10 30.49
C GLY A 103 18.30 12.06 29.42
N ARG A 104 18.60 12.56 28.22
CA ARG A 104 17.73 12.54 27.03
C ARG A 104 18.25 11.53 26.02
N LEU A 105 17.40 11.10 25.09
CA LEU A 105 17.82 10.27 23.96
C LEU A 105 18.13 11.15 22.74
N ALA A 106 19.14 10.76 21.97
CA ALA A 106 19.49 11.34 20.69
C ALA A 106 19.41 10.30 19.58
N ALA A 107 18.96 10.71 18.40
CA ALA A 107 18.94 9.90 17.19
C ALA A 107 19.79 10.58 16.11
N SER A 108 20.57 9.78 15.40
CA SER A 108 21.37 10.20 14.25
C SER A 108 20.58 10.23 12.95
N ILE A 109 19.40 9.61 12.92
CA ILE A 109 18.54 9.51 11.74
C ILE A 109 17.09 9.79 12.10
N HIS A 110 16.31 10.22 11.11
CA HIS A 110 14.88 10.43 11.27
C HIS A 110 14.14 9.11 11.37
N ALA A 111 13.05 9.08 12.15
CA ALA A 111 12.21 7.89 12.22
C ALA A 111 11.73 7.46 10.82
N ALA A 112 11.34 8.42 9.98
CA ALA A 112 10.84 8.17 8.63
C ALA A 112 11.83 7.41 7.71
N ASP A 113 13.14 7.50 7.97
CA ASP A 113 14.17 6.84 7.15
C ASP A 113 14.37 5.36 7.52
N VAL A 114 13.88 4.95 8.69
CA VAL A 114 14.07 3.60 9.25
C VAL A 114 12.88 2.70 9.02
N PHE A 115 11.68 3.28 9.08
CA PHE A 115 10.46 2.54 8.85
C PHE A 115 10.24 2.39 7.34
N ASP A 116 10.38 1.16 6.84
CA ASP A 116 9.97 0.84 5.48
C ASP A 116 8.46 1.02 5.35
N HIS A 117 8.01 1.59 4.22
CA HIS A 117 6.59 1.93 4.04
C HIS A 117 5.77 0.63 4.00
N ALA A 118 4.70 0.56 4.79
CA ALA A 118 3.82 -0.60 4.81
C ALA A 118 2.92 -0.64 3.56
N ASP A 119 3.50 -0.77 2.36
CA ASP A 119 2.81 -0.75 1.06
C ASP A 119 2.10 -2.08 0.71
N ALA A 120 2.26 -3.12 1.53
CA ALA A 120 1.78 -4.47 1.24
C ALA A 120 0.25 -4.56 0.98
N PRO A 121 -0.64 -3.91 1.75
CA PRO A 121 -2.08 -4.01 1.53
C PRO A 121 -2.55 -3.32 0.24
N ALA A 122 -1.88 -2.23 -0.17
CA ALA A 122 -2.21 -1.49 -1.39
C ALA A 122 -1.87 -2.31 -2.65
N ARG A 123 -0.74 -3.04 -2.62
CA ARG A 123 -0.27 -3.86 -3.74
C ARG A 123 -1.24 -4.99 -4.11
N THR A 124 -1.85 -5.63 -3.12
CA THR A 124 -2.84 -6.70 -3.35
C THR A 124 -4.09 -6.18 -4.06
N LEU A 125 -4.61 -5.00 -3.67
CA LEU A 125 -5.76 -4.39 -4.35
C LEU A 125 -5.43 -3.96 -5.78
N GLU A 126 -4.23 -3.43 -6.02
CA GLU A 126 -3.78 -3.05 -7.36
C GLU A 126 -3.68 -4.26 -8.29
N TRP A 127 -3.18 -5.39 -7.77
CA TRP A 127 -3.14 -6.65 -8.50
C TRP A 127 -4.55 -7.14 -8.87
N TRP A 128 -5.48 -7.14 -7.91
CA TRP A 128 -6.89 -7.49 -8.17
C TRP A 128 -7.55 -6.54 -9.16
N ALA A 129 -7.25 -5.24 -9.08
CA ALA A 129 -7.78 -4.26 -10.02
C ALA A 129 -7.33 -4.54 -11.46
N ASN A 130 -6.07 -4.94 -11.68
CA ASN A 130 -5.59 -5.36 -12.99
C ASN A 130 -6.31 -6.63 -13.46
N LEU A 131 -6.50 -7.60 -12.57
CA LEU A 131 -7.15 -8.86 -12.89
C LEU A 131 -8.63 -8.69 -13.27
N MET A 132 -9.37 -7.78 -12.61
CA MET A 132 -10.78 -7.50 -12.93
C MET A 132 -10.97 -6.97 -14.36
N VAL A 133 -10.04 -6.13 -14.85
CA VAL A 133 -10.08 -5.65 -16.25
C VAL A 133 -9.88 -6.81 -17.21
N ALA A 134 -8.88 -7.66 -16.95
CA ALA A 134 -8.60 -8.82 -17.79
C ALA A 134 -9.79 -9.78 -17.84
N ILE A 135 -10.44 -10.05 -16.70
CA ILE A 135 -11.64 -10.90 -16.63
C ILE A 135 -12.79 -10.30 -17.46
N GLY A 136 -13.09 -9.01 -17.31
CA GLY A 136 -14.13 -8.34 -18.10
C GLY A 136 -13.88 -8.42 -19.61
N LEU A 137 -12.62 -8.26 -20.02
CA LEU A 137 -12.20 -8.40 -21.43
C LEU A 137 -12.42 -9.82 -21.95
N VAL A 138 -11.97 -10.84 -21.20
CA VAL A 138 -12.10 -12.25 -21.57
C VAL A 138 -13.57 -12.66 -21.72
N ILE A 139 -14.44 -12.24 -20.78
CA ILE A 139 -15.88 -12.52 -20.86
C ILE A 139 -16.49 -11.91 -22.13
N THR A 140 -16.08 -10.70 -22.48
CA THR A 140 -16.58 -10.00 -23.68
C THR A 140 -16.15 -10.72 -24.96
N PHE A 141 -14.87 -11.10 -25.05
CA PHE A 141 -14.37 -11.89 -26.17
C PHE A 141 -15.11 -13.22 -26.30
N MET A 142 -15.29 -13.94 -25.20
CA MET A 142 -16.04 -15.20 -25.19
C MET A 142 -17.49 -15.02 -25.65
N GLY A 143 -18.13 -13.92 -25.23
CA GLY A 143 -19.49 -13.58 -25.65
C GLY A 143 -19.61 -13.30 -27.15
N ILE A 144 -18.64 -12.61 -27.73
CA ILE A 144 -18.60 -12.36 -29.18
C ILE A 144 -18.38 -13.67 -29.95
N VAL A 145 -17.47 -14.54 -29.49
CA VAL A 145 -17.22 -15.85 -30.13
C VAL A 145 -18.48 -16.73 -30.08
N ALA A 146 -19.18 -16.76 -28.95
CA ALA A 146 -20.44 -17.50 -28.81
C ALA A 146 -21.51 -16.99 -29.79
N ALA A 147 -21.70 -15.67 -29.83
CA ALA A 147 -22.66 -15.04 -30.72
C ALA A 147 -22.35 -15.35 -32.20
N LEU A 148 -21.09 -15.19 -32.63
CA LEU A 148 -20.65 -15.51 -34.00
C LEU A 148 -20.90 -16.99 -34.36
N THR A 149 -20.69 -17.89 -33.41
CA THR A 149 -20.95 -19.33 -33.61
C THR A 149 -22.45 -19.60 -33.79
N GLU A 150 -23.33 -18.94 -33.02
CA GLU A 150 -24.78 -19.03 -33.20
C GLU A 150 -25.25 -18.45 -34.53
N ALA A 151 -24.69 -17.31 -34.95
CA ALA A 151 -25.07 -16.68 -36.21
C ALA A 151 -24.65 -17.49 -37.43
N THR A 152 -23.44 -18.04 -37.43
CA THR A 152 -22.98 -18.94 -38.50
C THR A 152 -23.83 -20.20 -38.58
N ALA A 153 -24.28 -20.75 -37.44
CA ALA A 153 -25.23 -21.86 -37.41
C ALA A 153 -26.62 -21.47 -37.95
N ALA A 154 -27.11 -20.27 -37.64
CA ALA A 154 -28.39 -19.77 -38.14
C ALA A 154 -28.39 -19.46 -39.65
N MET A 155 -27.22 -19.19 -40.23
CA MET A 155 -27.02 -18.92 -41.66
C MET A 155 -26.74 -20.19 -42.49
N ALA A 156 -26.68 -21.37 -41.87
CA ALA A 156 -26.57 -22.63 -42.60
C ALA A 156 -27.77 -22.80 -43.56
N PRO A 157 -27.59 -23.39 -44.76
CA PRO A 157 -28.54 -23.25 -45.86
C PRO A 157 -29.89 -23.92 -45.56
N HIS A 158 -30.91 -23.10 -45.28
CA HIS A 158 -32.30 -23.52 -45.15
C HIS A 158 -33.17 -22.81 -46.20
N GLY A 159 -33.06 -23.21 -47.47
CA GLY A 159 -34.02 -22.90 -48.53
C GLY A 159 -34.07 -21.43 -49.02
N ALA A 160 -33.91 -21.25 -50.33
CA ALA A 160 -33.67 -19.99 -51.06
C ALA A 160 -34.75 -18.87 -50.97
N ALA A 161 -35.78 -18.98 -50.14
CA ALA A 161 -36.86 -17.97 -50.04
C ALA A 161 -36.93 -17.27 -48.67
N ALA A 162 -36.24 -17.78 -47.65
CA ALA A 162 -36.24 -17.22 -46.28
C ALA A 162 -34.91 -16.56 -45.87
N GLU A 163 -33.90 -16.58 -46.74
CA GLU A 163 -32.52 -16.16 -46.43
C GLU A 163 -32.41 -14.70 -45.97
N GLY A 164 -33.11 -13.76 -46.61
CA GLY A 164 -32.98 -12.32 -46.27
C GLY A 164 -33.49 -11.96 -44.86
N ALA A 165 -34.66 -12.49 -44.48
CA ALA A 165 -35.26 -12.22 -43.18
C ALA A 165 -34.54 -12.98 -42.05
N ALA A 166 -34.11 -14.22 -42.32
CA ALA A 166 -33.31 -15.01 -41.37
C ALA A 166 -31.95 -14.35 -41.09
N MET A 167 -31.30 -13.80 -42.13
CA MET A 167 -30.03 -13.10 -42.02
C MET A 167 -30.15 -11.81 -41.20
N GLN A 168 -31.19 -11.00 -41.44
CA GLN A 168 -31.44 -9.79 -40.64
C GLN A 168 -31.73 -10.13 -39.18
N GLY A 169 -32.52 -11.18 -38.92
CA GLY A 169 -32.80 -11.66 -37.55
C GLY A 169 -31.54 -12.13 -36.82
N ALA A 170 -30.68 -12.89 -37.48
CA ALA A 170 -29.41 -13.34 -36.93
C ALA A 170 -28.47 -12.15 -36.61
N LEU A 171 -28.39 -11.15 -37.48
CA LEU A 171 -27.59 -9.93 -37.25
C LEU A 171 -28.12 -9.08 -36.09
N ILE A 172 -29.45 -8.92 -35.96
CA ILE A 172 -30.06 -8.21 -34.83
C ILE A 172 -29.81 -8.96 -33.53
N ASN A 173 -29.92 -10.29 -33.54
CA ASN A 173 -29.65 -11.12 -32.37
C ASN A 173 -28.17 -11.03 -31.96
N LEU A 174 -27.25 -11.13 -32.92
CA LEU A 174 -25.82 -10.90 -32.70
C LEU A 174 -25.54 -9.56 -32.02
N LEU A 175 -26.10 -8.48 -32.56
CA LEU A 175 -25.86 -7.13 -32.05
C LEU A 175 -26.41 -6.98 -30.63
N THR A 176 -27.57 -7.59 -30.36
CA THR A 176 -28.22 -7.57 -29.04
C THR A 176 -27.40 -8.36 -28.01
N ILE A 177 -26.93 -9.56 -28.37
CA ILE A 177 -26.07 -10.38 -27.52
C ILE A 177 -24.75 -9.64 -27.26
N ALA A 178 -24.08 -9.13 -28.31
CA ALA A 178 -22.83 -8.39 -28.17
C ALA A 178 -22.99 -7.14 -27.27
N ALA A 179 -24.03 -6.32 -27.50
CA ALA A 179 -24.34 -5.15 -26.68
C ALA A 179 -24.52 -5.51 -25.20
N THR A 180 -25.21 -6.61 -24.93
CA THR A 180 -25.45 -7.09 -23.56
C THR A 180 -24.17 -7.59 -22.90
N LYS A 181 -23.22 -8.15 -23.67
CA LYS A 181 -21.93 -8.62 -23.15
C LYS A 181 -20.97 -7.47 -22.88
N PHE A 182 -21.05 -6.35 -23.61
CA PHE A 182 -20.25 -5.15 -23.29
C PHE A 182 -20.48 -4.62 -21.86
N TRP A 183 -21.68 -4.80 -21.29
CA TRP A 183 -21.95 -4.45 -19.90
C TRP A 183 -21.06 -5.18 -18.89
N THR A 184 -20.63 -6.41 -19.17
CA THR A 184 -19.68 -7.14 -18.30
C THR A 184 -18.28 -6.53 -18.34
N SER A 185 -17.85 -6.02 -19.50
CA SER A 185 -16.58 -5.28 -19.62
C SER A 185 -16.61 -3.99 -18.82
N ILE A 186 -17.69 -3.21 -18.97
CA ILE A 186 -17.89 -1.95 -18.25
C ILE A 186 -17.85 -2.21 -16.74
N ALA A 187 -18.50 -3.27 -16.26
CA ALA A 187 -18.47 -3.65 -14.86
C ALA A 187 -17.06 -4.03 -14.37
N GLY A 188 -16.27 -4.77 -15.17
CA GLY A 188 -14.88 -5.12 -14.85
C GLY A 188 -13.97 -3.89 -14.74
N VAL A 189 -14.11 -2.93 -15.66
CA VAL A 189 -13.38 -1.65 -15.62
C VAL A 189 -13.83 -0.80 -14.43
N LEU A 190 -15.13 -0.70 -14.18
CA LEU A 190 -15.67 0.06 -13.06
C LEU A 190 -15.21 -0.53 -11.72
N ALA A 191 -15.22 -1.85 -11.58
CA ALA A 191 -14.66 -2.56 -10.44
C ALA A 191 -13.16 -2.27 -10.25
N SER A 192 -12.38 -2.27 -11.33
CA SER A 192 -10.96 -1.91 -11.30
C SER A 192 -10.72 -0.48 -10.80
N ILE A 193 -11.52 0.48 -11.28
CA ILE A 193 -11.43 1.89 -10.85
C ILE A 193 -11.74 2.00 -9.36
N ILE A 194 -12.81 1.35 -8.89
CA ILE A 194 -13.19 1.37 -7.47
C ILE A 194 -12.08 0.76 -6.60
N LEU A 195 -11.51 -0.38 -7.01
CA LEU A 195 -10.41 -1.03 -6.29
C LEU A 195 -9.17 -0.15 -6.20
N ARG A 196 -8.76 0.49 -7.30
CA ARG A 196 -7.63 1.44 -7.31
C ARG A 196 -7.88 2.65 -6.43
N LEU A 197 -9.09 3.20 -6.47
CA LEU A 197 -9.45 4.35 -5.64
C LEU A 197 -9.43 3.98 -4.15
N ALA A 198 -9.93 2.80 -3.80
CA ALA A 198 -9.87 2.27 -2.44
C ALA A 198 -8.43 2.05 -1.97
N ALA A 199 -7.58 1.42 -2.82
CA ALA A 199 -6.16 1.23 -2.53
C ALA A 199 -5.45 2.57 -2.28
N ARG A 200 -5.66 3.55 -3.17
CA ARG A 200 -5.08 4.89 -3.05
C ARG A 200 -5.50 5.60 -1.78
N ARG A 201 -6.79 5.58 -1.43
CA ARG A 201 -7.30 6.20 -0.20
C ARG A 201 -6.71 5.55 1.06
N ARG A 202 -6.57 4.22 1.06
CA ARG A 202 -5.96 3.50 2.19
C ARG A 202 -4.49 3.85 2.35
N ARG A 203 -3.74 3.88 1.25
CA ARG A 203 -2.34 4.28 1.24
C ARG A 203 -2.15 5.67 1.83
N GLN A 204 -2.92 6.66 1.33
CA GLN A 204 -2.89 8.02 1.86
C GLN A 204 -3.22 8.11 3.36
N ALA A 205 -4.15 7.29 3.83
CA ALA A 205 -4.51 7.26 5.25
C ALA A 205 -3.41 6.62 6.13
N VAL A 206 -2.67 5.63 5.62
CA VAL A 206 -1.51 5.06 6.31
C VAL A 206 -0.35 6.04 6.31
N GLU A 207 -0.02 6.64 5.16
CA GLU A 207 1.04 7.66 5.02
C GLU A 207 0.80 8.86 5.97
N ALA A 208 -0.46 9.28 6.14
CA ALA A 208 -0.82 10.34 7.09
C ALA A 208 -0.58 9.95 8.55
N LEU A 209 -0.80 8.68 8.91
CA LEU A 209 -0.54 8.18 10.27
C LEU A 209 0.95 7.94 10.51
N GLU A 210 1.66 7.41 9.53
CA GLU A 210 3.11 7.24 9.54
C GLU A 210 3.80 8.60 9.73
N SER A 211 3.49 9.59 8.90
CA SER A 211 4.07 10.94 9.01
C SER A 211 3.78 11.58 10.37
N HIS A 212 2.58 11.42 10.94
CA HIS A 212 2.26 11.93 12.27
C HIS A 212 3.05 11.20 13.38
N LEU A 213 3.14 9.88 13.31
CA LEU A 213 3.93 9.08 14.27
C LEU A 213 5.42 9.47 14.21
N PHE A 214 5.99 9.61 13.01
CA PHE A 214 7.40 9.96 12.84
C PHE A 214 7.70 11.37 13.32
N ALA A 215 6.82 12.33 13.04
CA ALA A 215 6.94 13.68 13.57
C ALA A 215 6.89 13.72 15.11
N LEU A 216 6.04 12.88 15.72
CA LEU A 216 5.99 12.74 17.18
C LEU A 216 7.26 12.11 17.74
N LEU A 217 7.78 11.04 17.12
CA LEU A 217 9.03 10.40 17.53
C LEU A 217 10.22 11.36 17.43
N ASP A 218 10.35 12.07 16.32
CA ASP A 218 11.41 13.06 16.14
C ASP A 218 11.30 14.21 17.14
N ALA A 219 10.09 14.58 17.57
CA ALA A 219 9.88 15.56 18.64
C ALA A 219 10.24 15.01 20.04
N CYS A 220 10.23 13.69 20.24
CA CYS A 220 10.58 13.02 21.49
C CYS A 220 12.10 12.83 21.66
N VAL A 221 12.88 12.97 20.60
CA VAL A 221 14.31 12.67 20.59
C VAL A 221 15.10 13.90 20.15
N ARG A 222 16.33 14.06 20.61
CA ARG A 222 17.21 15.11 20.10
C ARG A 222 17.81 14.66 18.77
N PHE A 223 17.45 15.32 17.67
CA PHE A 223 18.11 15.08 16.39
C PHE A 223 19.55 15.59 16.43
N ALA A 224 20.50 14.66 16.32
CA ALA A 224 21.93 14.92 16.30
C ALA A 224 22.51 14.31 15.02
N PRO A 225 22.44 15.02 13.88
CA PRO A 225 22.90 14.47 12.62
C PRO A 225 24.39 14.11 12.69
N PRO A 226 24.81 13.02 12.05
CA PRO A 226 26.18 12.50 12.16
C PRO A 226 27.22 13.53 11.72
N GLU A 227 26.90 14.42 10.78
CA GLU A 227 27.77 15.50 10.34
C GLU A 227 28.03 16.51 11.46
N LYS A 228 26.99 16.80 12.26
CA LYS A 228 27.13 17.71 13.41
C LYS A 228 27.98 17.05 14.50
N VAL A 229 27.78 15.77 14.76
CA VAL A 229 28.62 15.01 15.70
C VAL A 229 30.07 14.97 15.23
N MET A 230 30.31 14.76 13.94
CA MET A 230 31.65 14.78 13.34
C MET A 230 32.31 16.15 13.44
N LEU A 231 31.56 17.23 13.19
CA LEU A 231 32.04 18.61 13.34
C LEU A 231 32.34 18.95 14.80
N GLU A 232 31.51 18.49 15.74
CA GLU A 232 31.77 18.63 17.18
C GLU A 232 33.01 17.86 17.60
N GLN A 233 33.22 16.64 17.10
CA GLN A 233 34.44 15.86 17.32
C GLN A 233 35.68 16.58 16.75
N LEU A 234 35.61 17.10 15.53
CA LEU A 234 36.70 17.89 14.94
C LEU A 234 37.00 19.15 15.76
N ALA A 235 35.98 19.83 16.26
CA ALA A 235 36.15 20.99 17.13
C ALA A 235 36.78 20.62 18.48
N VAL A 236 36.40 19.47 19.07
CA VAL A 236 37.04 18.94 20.29
C VAL A 236 38.51 18.61 20.01
N LEU A 237 38.82 17.92 18.92
CA LEU A 237 40.19 17.57 18.53
C LEU A 237 41.05 18.83 18.34
N GLY A 238 40.54 19.85 17.65
CA GLY A 238 41.25 21.12 17.51
C GLY A 238 41.47 21.85 18.84
N ARG A 239 40.53 21.76 19.79
CA ARG A 239 40.73 22.29 21.16
C ARG A 239 41.81 21.53 21.92
N ILE A 240 41.86 20.21 21.80
CA ILE A 240 42.91 19.37 22.41
C ILE A 240 44.28 19.72 21.81
N GLU A 241 44.36 19.84 20.48
CA GLU A 241 45.59 20.23 19.78
C GLU A 241 46.08 21.60 20.24
N ALA A 242 45.20 22.60 20.32
CA ALA A 242 45.53 23.94 20.80
C ALA A 242 45.97 23.94 22.27
N ALA A 243 45.39 23.08 23.12
CA ALA A 243 45.79 22.93 24.52
C ALA A 243 47.17 22.28 24.64
N LEU A 244 47.45 21.24 23.85
CA LEU A 244 48.76 20.59 23.79
C LEU A 244 49.84 21.56 23.29
N ALA A 245 49.56 22.33 22.22
CA ALA A 245 50.49 23.33 21.70
C ALA A 245 50.84 24.42 22.74
N ARG A 246 49.85 24.88 23.52
CA ARG A 246 50.08 25.83 24.63
C ARG A 246 50.93 25.21 25.75
N SER A 247 50.71 23.95 26.11
CA SER A 247 51.52 23.26 27.13
C SER A 247 52.96 23.00 26.68
N ASN A 248 53.21 22.94 25.38
CA ASN A 248 54.53 22.71 24.80
C ASN A 248 55.33 24.01 24.51
N THR A 249 54.78 25.18 24.82
CA THR A 249 55.52 26.44 24.71
C THR A 249 56.39 26.58 25.97
N PRO A 250 57.73 26.44 25.88
CA PRO A 250 58.57 26.53 27.06
C PRO A 250 58.47 27.94 27.63
N ALA A 251 58.18 28.06 28.92
CA ALA A 251 58.24 29.33 29.63
C ALA A 251 59.62 29.94 29.37
N SER A 252 59.68 30.96 28.51
CA SER A 252 60.89 31.73 28.30
C SER A 252 61.22 32.36 29.64
N ARG A 253 62.22 31.77 30.30
CA ARG A 253 62.94 32.21 31.49
C ARG A 253 63.13 33.73 31.45
N THR A 254 62.14 34.46 31.95
CA THR A 254 62.35 35.79 32.51
C THR A 254 62.90 35.52 33.90
N ASP A 255 64.22 35.54 34.04
CA ASP A 255 64.88 36.03 35.24
C ASP A 255 66.39 36.13 35.02
N HIS A 256 66.92 37.18 35.63
CA HIS A 256 68.31 37.66 35.70
C HIS A 256 68.69 38.65 34.57
N LEU A 257 68.52 39.96 34.81
CA LEU A 257 69.44 40.85 35.56
C LEU A 257 70.81 40.98 34.90
#